data_AF-A0A978S6I5-F1
#
_entry.id   AF-A0A978S6I5-F1
#
_cell.length_a   1.000
_cell.length_b   1.000
_cell.length_c   1.000
_cell.angle_alpha   90.00
_cell.angle_beta   90.00
_cell.angle_gamma   90.00
#
_symmetry.space_group_name_H-M   'P 1'
#
loop_
_entity.id
_entity.type
_entity.pdbx_description
1 polymer ?
#
loop_
_entity_poly.entity_id
_entity_poly.type
_entity_poly.pdbx_seq_one_letter_code
_entity_poly.pdbx_strand_id
1 'polypeptide(L)'
;MKEFPPLDGLSHAEKNALIQGLWQELKTLRAEVEKLKQKQVKKTSRNSSLPPSKGFKPNQIQAEPTIAKTNEPLGQTGSGRALSQKPDQMVVARASTVQQDCARFRGSLREILNLAPKAVEGQRLLKRYQKIRAHLLLFLTDETIPPTNHSSEQALCWSVVFRKVTNGFRSDWGTELFAQVRSLVNTAQRQGISAFDAISRALTSQQTNWLLS
;
A
#
# COMPACT_ATOMS: atom_id res chain seq x y z
N MET A 1 -23.98 -23.26 -33.73
CA MET A 1 -25.30 -23.02 -33.12
C MET A 1 -26.25 -24.01 -33.77
N LYS A 2 -27.05 -24.77 -33.01
CA LYS A 2 -28.11 -25.59 -33.62
C LYS A 2 -29.17 -24.61 -34.15
N GLU A 3 -29.49 -24.70 -35.43
CA GLU A 3 -30.45 -23.82 -36.09
C GLU A 3 -31.84 -23.98 -35.48
N PHE A 4 -32.59 -22.88 -35.42
CA PHE A 4 -33.95 -22.87 -34.89
C PHE A 4 -34.89 -23.57 -35.89
N PRO A 5 -35.80 -24.46 -35.46
CA PRO A 5 -36.75 -25.08 -36.38
C PRO A 5 -37.58 -24.01 -37.10
N PRO A 6 -37.81 -24.12 -38.43
CA PRO A 6 -38.62 -23.14 -39.16
C PRO A 6 -40.06 -23.18 -38.67
N LEU A 7 -40.58 -22.03 -38.20
CA LEU A 7 -41.87 -21.93 -37.49
C LEU A 7 -43.07 -21.64 -38.41
N ASP A 8 -42.81 -21.30 -39.68
CA ASP A 8 -43.80 -20.71 -40.59
C ASP A 8 -44.78 -21.75 -41.19
N GLY A 9 -44.50 -23.05 -41.06
CA GLY A 9 -45.33 -24.14 -41.58
C GLY A 9 -46.05 -25.01 -40.54
N LEU A 10 -45.83 -24.77 -39.24
CA LEU A 10 -46.35 -25.66 -38.18
C LEU A 10 -47.77 -25.31 -37.75
N SER A 11 -48.61 -26.34 -37.61
CA SER A 11 -49.94 -26.26 -37.01
C SER A 11 -49.86 -25.83 -35.54
N HIS A 12 -50.95 -25.24 -35.01
CA HIS A 12 -51.03 -24.85 -33.59
C HIS A 12 -50.75 -26.03 -32.65
N ALA A 13 -51.18 -27.24 -33.01
CA ALA A 13 -50.91 -28.44 -32.21
C ALA A 13 -49.40 -28.78 -32.17
N GLU A 14 -48.71 -28.63 -33.31
CA GLU A 14 -47.28 -28.91 -33.43
C GLU A 14 -46.43 -27.83 -32.73
N LYS A 15 -46.86 -26.57 -32.79
CA LYS A 15 -46.27 -25.47 -32.01
C LYS A 15 -46.40 -25.73 -30.51
N ASN A 16 -47.56 -26.20 -30.04
CA ASN A 16 -47.77 -26.54 -28.63
C ASN A 16 -46.88 -27.71 -28.19
N ALA A 17 -46.75 -28.76 -29.01
CA ALA A 17 -45.86 -29.88 -28.75
C ALA A 17 -44.38 -29.43 -28.66
N LEU A 18 -43.95 -28.55 -29.57
CA LEU A 18 -42.60 -27.98 -29.56
C LEU A 18 -42.34 -27.14 -28.29
N ILE A 19 -43.30 -26.30 -27.89
CA ILE A 19 -43.21 -25.49 -26.66
C ILE A 19 -43.06 -26.39 -25.43
N GLN A 20 -43.85 -27.47 -25.35
CA GLN A 20 -43.77 -28.42 -24.24
C GLN A 20 -42.42 -29.15 -24.20
N GLY A 21 -41.90 -29.57 -25.35
CA GLY A 21 -40.58 -30.21 -25.46
C GLY A 21 -39.44 -29.28 -25.04
N LEU A 22 -39.41 -28.04 -25.56
CA LEU A 22 -38.41 -27.04 -25.20
C LEU A 22 -38.47 -26.66 -23.71
N TRP A 23 -39.69 -26.61 -23.13
CA TRP A 23 -39.85 -26.33 -21.71
C TRP A 23 -39.30 -27.44 -20.82
N GLN A 24 -39.47 -28.71 -21.24
CA GLN A 24 -38.86 -29.86 -20.56
C GLN A 24 -37.33 -29.80 -20.65
N GLU A 25 -36.77 -29.53 -21.83
CA GLU A 25 -35.31 -29.39 -22.00
C GLU A 25 -34.74 -28.27 -21.11
N LEU A 26 -35.36 -27.09 -21.11
CA LEU A 26 -34.95 -25.98 -20.24
C LEU A 26 -35.00 -26.36 -18.77
N LYS A 27 -36.01 -27.12 -18.35
CA LYS A 27 -36.12 -27.62 -16.98
C LYS A 27 -34.99 -28.59 -16.63
N THR A 28 -34.66 -29.51 -17.54
CA THR A 28 -33.54 -30.46 -17.34
C THR A 28 -32.20 -29.76 -17.27
N LEU A 29 -31.90 -28.86 -18.21
CA LEU A 29 -30.64 -28.10 -18.26
C LEU A 29 -30.48 -27.21 -17.03
N ARG A 30 -31.56 -26.55 -16.56
CA ARG A 30 -31.52 -25.76 -15.31
C ARG A 30 -31.22 -26.63 -14.08
N ALA A 31 -31.84 -27.81 -13.98
CA ALA A 31 -31.57 -28.73 -12.88
C ALA A 31 -30.12 -29.23 -12.90
N GLU A 32 -29.56 -29.47 -14.09
CA GLU A 32 -28.17 -29.90 -14.24
C GLU A 32 -27.18 -28.77 -13.89
N VAL A 33 -27.46 -27.53 -14.29
CA VAL A 33 -26.68 -26.36 -13.85
C VAL A 33 -26.68 -26.22 -12.33
N GLU A 34 -27.82 -26.39 -11.66
CA GLU A 34 -27.90 -26.34 -10.20
C GLU A 34 -27.12 -27.49 -9.55
N LYS A 35 -27.21 -28.71 -10.09
CA LYS A 35 -26.41 -29.85 -9.63
C LYS A 35 -24.91 -29.62 -9.83
N LEU A 36 -24.49 -29.01 -10.93
CA LEU A 36 -23.10 -28.66 -11.20
C LEU A 36 -22.59 -27.54 -10.29
N LYS A 37 -23.42 -26.53 -10.00
CA LYS A 37 -23.10 -25.50 -8.99
C LYS A 37 -22.90 -26.10 -7.60
N GLN A 38 -23.75 -27.06 -7.20
CA GLN A 38 -23.64 -27.75 -5.91
C GLN A 38 -22.43 -28.69 -5.86
N LYS A 39 -22.03 -29.28 -7.00
CA LYS A 39 -20.81 -30.09 -7.13
C LYS A 39 -19.52 -29.25 -7.19
N GLN A 40 -19.58 -27.92 -7.27
CA GLN A 40 -18.38 -27.09 -7.10
C GLN A 40 -17.90 -27.23 -5.65
N VAL A 41 -16.79 -27.95 -5.48
CA VAL A 41 -16.09 -28.17 -4.21
C VAL A 41 -15.95 -26.85 -3.45
N LYS A 42 -16.21 -26.86 -2.13
CA LYS A 42 -15.99 -25.71 -1.25
C LYS A 42 -14.66 -25.04 -1.60
N LYS A 43 -14.72 -23.76 -1.96
CA LYS A 43 -13.56 -22.97 -2.35
C LYS A 43 -12.51 -22.98 -1.24
N THR A 44 -11.40 -23.66 -1.47
CA THR A 44 -10.22 -23.66 -0.61
C THR A 44 -9.13 -22.82 -1.29
N SER A 45 -8.05 -22.49 -0.57
CA SER A 45 -6.91 -21.75 -1.12
C SER A 45 -6.20 -22.45 -2.29
N ARG A 46 -6.49 -23.73 -2.53
CA ARG A 46 -5.93 -24.51 -3.65
C ARG A 46 -6.77 -24.47 -4.94
N ASN A 47 -8.07 -24.15 -4.88
CA ASN A 47 -8.95 -24.19 -6.06
C ASN A 47 -9.77 -22.91 -6.29
N SER A 48 -9.54 -21.89 -5.48
CA SER A 48 -10.11 -20.56 -5.66
C SER A 48 -9.02 -19.56 -5.38
N SER A 49 -9.00 -18.46 -6.12
CA SER A 49 -8.12 -17.30 -5.95
C SER A 49 -8.27 -16.59 -4.59
N LEU A 50 -8.63 -17.32 -3.53
CA LEU A 50 -8.55 -16.90 -2.14
C LEU A 50 -7.11 -17.14 -1.64
N PRO A 51 -6.43 -16.11 -1.10
CA PRO A 51 -5.07 -16.26 -0.59
C PRO A 51 -5.04 -17.28 0.57
N PRO A 52 -3.91 -18.00 0.77
CA PRO A 52 -3.77 -19.03 1.80
C PRO A 52 -4.00 -18.52 3.23
N SER A 53 -3.96 -17.19 3.44
CA SER A 53 -4.27 -16.52 4.70
C SER A 53 -5.72 -16.68 5.18
N LYS A 54 -6.65 -17.09 4.32
CA LYS A 54 -8.06 -17.38 4.64
C LYS A 54 -8.34 -18.87 4.96
N GLY A 55 -7.33 -19.74 4.94
CA GLY A 55 -7.45 -21.14 5.34
C GLY A 55 -7.41 -21.34 6.86
N PHE A 56 -7.73 -22.58 7.30
CA PHE A 56 -7.73 -22.97 8.71
C PHE A 56 -6.36 -22.75 9.36
N LYS A 57 -6.32 -21.98 10.46
CA LYS A 57 -5.11 -21.70 11.24
C LYS A 57 -5.16 -22.49 12.55
N PRO A 58 -4.21 -23.39 12.82
CA PRO A 58 -4.27 -24.28 13.98
C PRO A 58 -4.12 -23.57 15.34
N ASN A 59 -3.66 -22.32 15.39
CA ASN A 59 -3.44 -21.55 16.63
C ASN A 59 -4.29 -20.27 16.70
N GLN A 60 -5.58 -20.34 16.36
CA GLN A 60 -6.49 -19.22 16.57
C GLN A 60 -7.36 -19.50 17.80
N ILE A 61 -7.05 -18.85 18.92
CA ILE A 61 -7.97 -18.76 20.06
C ILE A 61 -9.24 -18.09 19.52
N GLN A 62 -10.37 -18.78 19.63
CA GLN A 62 -11.66 -18.26 19.20
C GLN A 62 -12.05 -17.12 20.15
N ALA A 63 -11.90 -15.87 19.70
CA ALA A 63 -12.44 -14.73 20.44
C ALA A 63 -13.97 -14.73 20.32
N GLU A 64 -14.65 -14.51 21.44
CA GLU A 64 -16.12 -14.44 21.51
C GLU A 64 -16.69 -13.33 20.61
N PRO A 65 -17.92 -13.51 20.07
CA PRO A 65 -18.48 -12.60 19.08
C PRO A 65 -18.84 -11.28 19.73
N THR A 66 -18.00 -10.26 19.55
CA THR A 66 -18.38 -8.89 19.88
C THR A 66 -19.27 -8.33 18.78
N ILE A 67 -20.40 -7.76 19.19
CA ILE A 67 -21.45 -7.14 18.36
C ILE A 67 -20.85 -6.31 17.22
N ALA A 68 -21.39 -6.53 16.02
CA ALA A 68 -21.00 -5.87 14.78
C ALA A 68 -20.90 -4.34 14.94
N LYS A 69 -19.67 -3.83 14.83
CA LYS A 69 -19.41 -2.47 14.36
C LYS A 69 -18.72 -2.59 13.01
N THR A 70 -19.54 -2.57 11.96
CA THR A 70 -19.09 -2.32 10.60
C THR A 70 -18.45 -0.94 10.59
N ASN A 71 -17.13 -0.92 10.44
CA ASN A 71 -16.38 0.14 9.77
C ASN A 71 -15.08 -0.53 9.32
N GLU A 72 -15.00 -0.85 8.02
CA GLU A 72 -13.70 -1.08 7.39
C GLU A 72 -12.79 0.10 7.76
N PRO A 73 -11.54 -0.10 8.21
CA PRO A 73 -10.62 1.00 8.34
C PRO A 73 -10.22 1.40 6.90
N LEU A 74 -11.05 2.25 6.29
CA LEU A 74 -10.57 3.29 5.38
C LEU A 74 -9.33 3.85 6.06
N GLY A 75 -8.20 3.81 5.36
CA GLY A 75 -6.94 4.27 5.91
C GLY A 75 -7.16 5.61 6.58
N GLN A 76 -6.70 5.76 7.83
CA GLN A 76 -6.66 7.07 8.47
C GLN A 76 -6.05 8.03 7.46
N THR A 77 -6.82 9.05 7.06
CA THR A 77 -6.27 10.20 6.36
C THR A 77 -5.12 10.67 7.24
N GLY A 78 -3.89 10.57 6.75
CA GLY A 78 -2.72 10.98 7.50
C GLY A 78 -2.90 12.44 7.89
N SER A 79 -3.32 12.69 9.13
CA SER A 79 -3.36 14.02 9.69
C SER A 79 -1.92 14.38 10.01
N GLY A 80 -1.17 14.81 9.00
CA GLY A 80 -0.02 15.65 9.28
C GLY A 80 -0.54 16.76 10.19
N ARG A 81 0.01 16.87 11.41
CA ARG A 81 -0.36 17.99 12.27
C ARG A 81 0.10 19.24 11.53
N ALA A 82 -0.85 20.01 11.01
CA ALA A 82 -0.56 21.37 10.60
C ALA A 82 0.14 22.06 11.77
N LEU A 83 1.13 22.92 11.47
CA LEU A 83 1.69 23.80 12.50
C LEU A 83 0.51 24.46 13.21
N SER A 84 0.48 24.36 14.54
CA SER A 84 -0.63 24.91 15.31
C SER A 84 -0.78 26.38 14.95
N GLN A 85 -2.00 26.83 14.65
CA GLN A 85 -2.26 28.26 14.46
C GLN A 85 -1.98 29.07 15.74
N LYS A 86 -1.92 28.38 16.89
CA LYS A 86 -1.54 28.90 18.20
C LYS A 86 -0.45 27.99 18.79
N PRO A 87 0.80 28.13 18.38
CA PRO A 87 1.92 27.46 19.04
C PRO A 87 2.02 27.94 20.49
N ASP A 88 2.38 27.05 21.42
CA ASP A 88 2.56 27.40 22.84
C ASP A 88 3.64 28.49 23.01
N GLN A 89 4.59 28.56 22.07
CA GLN A 89 5.60 29.60 22.03
C GLN A 89 6.02 29.91 20.57
N MET A 90 5.97 31.19 20.19
CA MET A 90 6.62 31.69 18.96
C MET A 90 7.84 32.48 19.37
N VAL A 91 9.01 31.99 18.98
CA VAL A 91 10.28 32.71 19.18
C VAL A 91 10.67 33.33 17.84
N VAL A 92 10.50 34.65 17.72
CA VAL A 92 11.09 35.41 16.60
C VAL A 92 12.58 35.50 16.87
N ALA A 93 13.34 34.60 16.27
CA ALA A 93 14.77 34.56 16.48
C ALA A 93 15.43 35.75 15.74
N ARG A 94 15.98 36.72 16.49
CA ARG A 94 16.98 37.65 15.96
C ARG A 94 18.23 36.82 15.62
N ALA A 95 19.10 37.26 14.69
CA ALA A 95 20.24 36.45 14.24
C ALA A 95 21.12 35.90 15.39
N SER A 96 21.25 36.64 16.50
CA SER A 96 21.93 36.18 17.74
C SER A 96 21.18 35.06 18.48
N THR A 97 19.85 35.06 18.42
CA THR A 97 18.96 34.03 19.00
C THR A 97 19.01 32.73 18.20
N VAL A 98 19.12 32.79 16.85
CA VAL A 98 19.20 31.59 16.00
C VAL A 98 20.41 30.73 16.38
N GLN A 99 21.57 31.36 16.60
CA GLN A 99 22.79 30.64 17.01
C GLN A 99 22.64 30.00 18.39
N GLN A 100 22.02 30.70 19.34
CA GLN A 100 21.74 30.19 20.68
C GLN A 100 20.76 29.02 20.65
N ASP A 101 19.68 29.11 19.88
CA ASP A 101 18.72 28.02 19.71
C ASP A 101 19.34 26.81 19.02
N CYS A 102 20.15 27.02 17.98
CA CYS A 102 20.90 25.95 17.32
C CYS A 102 21.84 25.24 18.31
N ALA A 103 22.56 26.01 19.13
CA ALA A 103 23.42 25.46 20.18
C ALA A 103 22.61 24.67 21.21
N ARG A 104 21.45 25.18 21.63
CA ARG A 104 20.54 24.51 22.57
C ARG A 104 20.07 23.17 22.01
N PHE A 105 19.54 23.13 20.79
CA PHE A 105 19.07 21.88 20.17
C PHE A 105 20.20 20.84 20.01
N ARG A 106 21.39 21.28 19.59
CA ARG A 106 22.56 20.40 19.51
C ARG A 106 23.02 19.89 20.88
N GLY A 107 22.90 20.72 21.91
CA GLY A 107 23.15 20.37 23.31
C GLY A 107 22.19 19.29 23.79
N SER A 108 20.87 19.52 23.68
CA SER A 108 19.84 18.55 24.06
C SER A 108 19.99 17.22 23.30
N LEU A 109 20.29 17.27 22.00
CA LEU A 109 20.59 16.06 21.23
C LEU A 109 21.81 15.31 21.79
N ARG A 110 22.87 16.03 22.19
CA ARG A 110 24.05 15.42 22.81
C ARG A 110 23.70 14.73 24.12
N GLU A 111 22.89 15.36 24.97
CA GLU A 111 22.43 14.78 26.23
C GLU A 111 21.62 13.50 26.02
N ILE A 112 20.65 13.52 25.09
CA ILE A 112 19.85 12.35 24.74
C ILE A 112 20.73 11.21 24.22
N LEU A 113 21.69 11.52 23.35
CA LEU A 113 22.60 10.51 22.78
C LEU A 113 23.67 10.01 23.77
N ASN A 114 23.80 10.64 24.93
CA ASN A 114 24.64 10.17 26.04
C ASN A 114 23.88 9.26 27.02
N LEU A 115 22.56 9.10 26.87
CA LEU A 115 21.78 8.16 27.68
C LEU A 115 22.25 6.73 27.42
N ALA A 116 22.22 5.89 28.47
CA ALA A 116 22.55 4.47 28.42
C ALA A 116 21.27 3.62 28.56
N PRO A 117 20.52 3.37 27.45
CA PRO A 117 19.30 2.59 27.51
C PRO A 117 19.60 1.12 27.89
N LYS A 118 18.85 0.60 28.85
CA LYS A 118 18.98 -0.79 29.32
C LYS A 118 18.37 -1.80 28.35
N ALA A 119 17.28 -1.45 27.67
CA ALA A 119 16.59 -2.32 26.73
C ALA A 119 17.35 -2.46 25.40
N VAL A 120 17.35 -3.67 24.83
CA VAL A 120 18.03 -3.99 23.55
C VAL A 120 17.57 -3.08 22.41
N GLU A 121 16.26 -2.81 22.32
CA GLU A 121 15.72 -1.93 21.28
C GLU A 121 16.19 -0.48 21.46
N GLY A 122 16.29 0.01 22.70
CA GLY A 122 16.84 1.33 22.99
C GLY A 122 18.32 1.44 22.60
N GLN A 123 19.11 0.39 22.83
CA GLN A 123 20.51 0.34 22.42
C GLN A 123 20.66 0.33 20.89
N ARG A 124 19.83 -0.43 20.18
CA ARG A 124 19.79 -0.44 18.71
C ARG A 124 19.42 0.92 18.15
N LEU A 125 18.41 1.56 18.74
CA LEU A 125 17.97 2.89 18.36
C LEU A 125 19.08 3.93 18.58
N LEU A 126 19.72 3.90 19.76
CA LEU A 126 20.83 4.80 20.09
C LEU A 126 21.99 4.67 19.09
N LYS A 127 22.45 3.44 18.79
CA LYS A 127 23.50 3.18 17.80
C LYS A 127 23.14 3.77 16.42
N ARG A 128 21.88 3.62 16.00
CA ARG A 128 21.41 4.19 14.73
C ARG A 128 21.47 5.72 14.74
N TYR A 129 20.94 6.36 15.78
CA TYR A 129 20.96 7.83 15.88
C TYR A 129 22.36 8.41 16.02
N GLN A 130 23.28 7.71 16.70
CA GLN A 130 24.69 8.08 16.76
C GLN A 130 25.32 8.09 15.35
N LYS A 131 25.03 7.07 14.52
CA LYS A 131 25.54 6.98 13.14
C LYS A 131 25.05 8.12 12.25
N ILE A 132 23.79 8.54 12.40
CA ILE A 132 23.19 9.60 11.57
C ILE A 132 23.22 10.99 12.22
N ARG A 133 23.94 11.15 13.34
CA ARG A 133 23.90 12.36 14.19
C ARG A 133 24.09 13.66 13.42
N ALA A 134 24.99 13.68 12.44
CA ALA A 134 25.29 14.86 11.63
C ALA A 134 24.08 15.34 10.80
N HIS A 135 23.14 14.46 10.47
CA HIS A 135 22.01 14.77 9.57
C HIS A 135 20.70 15.06 10.29
N LEU A 136 20.60 14.80 11.61
CA LEU A 136 19.34 14.91 12.37
C LEU A 136 18.80 16.35 12.46
N LEU A 137 19.69 17.33 12.44
CA LEU A 137 19.37 18.75 12.65
C LEU A 137 19.78 19.60 11.45
N LEU A 138 19.85 19.03 10.24
CA LEU A 138 20.31 19.74 9.05
C LEU A 138 19.41 20.95 8.69
N PHE A 139 18.11 20.86 9.01
CA PHE A 139 17.14 21.95 8.88
C PHE A 139 17.47 23.20 9.72
N LEU A 140 18.35 23.09 10.73
CA LEU A 140 18.82 24.25 11.50
C LEU A 140 19.88 25.08 10.75
N THR A 141 20.52 24.49 9.74
CA THR A 141 21.58 25.13 8.96
C THR A 141 21.23 25.30 7.48
N ASP A 142 20.29 24.51 6.98
CA ASP A 142 19.84 24.51 5.59
C ASP A 142 18.33 24.76 5.56
N GLU A 143 17.94 25.96 5.15
CA GLU A 143 16.55 26.42 5.09
C GLU A 143 15.73 25.67 4.02
N THR A 144 16.39 25.01 3.06
CA THR A 144 15.69 24.21 2.03
C THR A 144 15.11 22.91 2.59
N ILE A 145 15.54 22.50 3.79
CA ILE A 145 15.13 21.27 4.43
C ILE A 145 14.08 21.57 5.50
N PRO A 146 12.83 21.10 5.35
CA PRO A 146 11.80 21.37 6.34
C PRO A 146 12.07 20.61 7.65
N PRO A 147 11.64 21.15 8.81
CA PRO A 147 11.79 20.49 10.12
C PRO A 147 10.83 19.30 10.31
N THR A 148 10.22 18.77 9.25
CA THR A 148 9.21 17.71 9.29
C THR A 148 9.59 16.55 8.38
N ASN A 149 9.19 15.34 8.76
CA ASN A 149 9.46 14.13 7.98
C ASN A 149 8.41 13.86 6.88
N HIS A 150 7.55 14.84 6.57
CA HIS A 150 6.37 14.63 5.72
C HIS A 150 6.72 14.08 4.33
N SER A 151 7.79 14.60 3.72
CA SER A 151 8.26 14.13 2.40
C SER A 151 8.66 12.66 2.40
N SER A 152 9.39 12.20 3.43
CA SER A 152 9.81 10.80 3.51
C SER A 152 8.63 9.88 3.81
N GLU A 153 7.70 10.31 4.67
CA GLU A 153 6.48 9.54 4.97
C GLU A 153 5.59 9.39 3.75
N GLN A 154 5.37 10.47 2.99
CA GLN A 154 4.63 10.40 1.73
C GLN A 154 5.30 9.45 0.73
N ALA A 155 6.63 9.50 0.61
CA ALA A 155 7.39 8.64 -0.28
C ALA A 155 7.23 7.15 0.06
N LEU A 156 7.12 6.81 1.34
CA LEU A 156 6.91 5.43 1.82
C LEU A 156 5.44 5.00 1.80
N CYS A 157 4.50 5.94 1.96
CA CYS A 157 3.07 5.66 2.07
C CYS A 157 2.56 4.83 0.88
N TRP A 158 2.96 5.19 -0.33
CA TRP A 158 2.61 4.44 -1.54
C TRP A 158 3.05 2.98 -1.50
N SER A 159 4.25 2.69 -0.99
CA SER A 159 4.74 1.31 -0.85
C SER A 159 3.95 0.53 0.20
N VAL A 160 3.54 1.19 1.30
CA VAL A 160 2.71 0.58 2.35
C VAL A 160 1.30 0.27 1.84
N VAL A 161 0.68 1.23 1.14
CA VAL A 161 -0.64 1.07 0.52
C VAL A 161 -0.59 -0.05 -0.51
N PHE A 162 0.42 -0.04 -1.40
CA PHE A 162 0.62 -1.09 -2.39
C PHE A 162 0.69 -2.47 -1.72
N ARG A 163 1.54 -2.64 -0.71
CA ARG A 163 1.67 -3.90 0.03
C ARG A 163 0.36 -4.32 0.69
N LYS A 164 -0.41 -3.38 1.24
CA LYS A 164 -1.71 -3.66 1.89
C LYS A 164 -2.75 -4.17 0.89
N VAL A 165 -2.84 -3.54 -0.28
CA VAL A 165 -3.84 -3.87 -1.31
C VAL A 165 -3.48 -5.14 -2.08
N THR A 166 -2.22 -5.28 -2.48
CA THR A 166 -1.74 -6.40 -3.32
C THR A 166 -1.30 -7.62 -2.52
N ASN A 167 -1.18 -7.48 -1.20
CA ASN A 167 -0.58 -8.45 -0.29
C ASN A 167 0.93 -8.68 -0.56
N GLY A 168 1.58 -7.77 -1.30
CA GLY A 168 3.01 -7.80 -1.62
C GLY A 168 3.36 -8.70 -2.82
N PHE A 169 4.65 -8.96 -2.99
CA PHE A 169 5.18 -9.74 -4.10
C PHE A 169 5.35 -11.22 -3.73
N ARG A 170 5.33 -12.10 -4.75
CA ARG A 170 5.58 -13.54 -4.61
C ARG A 170 7.02 -13.95 -4.96
N SER A 171 7.86 -12.98 -5.32
CA SER A 171 9.24 -13.19 -5.77
C SER A 171 10.12 -12.02 -5.33
N ASP A 172 11.37 -12.29 -4.98
CA ASP A 172 12.33 -11.26 -4.59
C ASP A 172 12.63 -10.30 -5.74
N TRP A 173 12.72 -10.82 -6.98
CA TRP A 173 12.91 -10.00 -8.18
C TRP A 173 11.86 -8.88 -8.31
N GLY A 174 10.58 -9.20 -8.10
CA GLY A 174 9.50 -8.22 -8.15
C GLY A 174 9.58 -7.17 -7.02
N THR A 175 10.01 -7.59 -5.83
CA THR A 175 10.23 -6.66 -4.70
C THR A 175 11.36 -5.69 -5.01
N GLU A 176 12.46 -6.20 -5.55
CA GLU A 176 13.64 -5.42 -5.91
C GLU A 176 13.33 -4.43 -7.03
N LEU A 177 12.70 -4.89 -8.12
CA LEU A 177 12.27 -4.02 -9.23
C LEU A 177 11.36 -2.89 -8.73
N PHE A 178 10.37 -3.22 -7.90
CA PHE A 178 9.47 -2.21 -7.35
C PHE A 178 10.23 -1.18 -6.49
N ALA A 179 11.15 -1.63 -5.64
CA ALA A 179 11.98 -0.74 -4.83
C ALA A 179 12.85 0.18 -5.71
N GLN A 180 13.47 -0.35 -6.75
CA GLN A 180 14.30 0.40 -7.70
C GLN A 180 13.47 1.45 -8.46
N VAL A 181 12.34 1.07 -9.05
CA VAL A 181 11.45 2.00 -9.77
C VAL A 181 10.93 3.08 -8.82
N ARG A 182 10.51 2.71 -7.60
CA ARG A 182 9.99 3.69 -6.64
C ARG A 182 11.08 4.64 -6.16
N SER A 183 12.30 4.15 -5.96
CA SER A 183 13.47 4.95 -5.61
C SER A 183 13.82 5.95 -6.72
N LEU A 184 13.88 5.48 -7.97
CA LEU A 184 14.13 6.29 -9.15
C LEU A 184 13.10 7.43 -9.26
N VAL A 185 11.81 7.08 -9.26
CA VAL A 185 10.71 8.05 -9.43
C VAL A 185 10.69 9.06 -8.29
N ASN A 186 10.86 8.64 -7.03
CA ASN A 186 10.88 9.56 -5.89
C ASN A 186 12.07 10.53 -5.95
N THR A 187 13.23 10.06 -6.38
CA THR A 187 14.43 10.89 -6.50
C THR A 187 14.28 11.89 -7.64
N ALA A 188 13.82 11.44 -8.81
CA ALA A 188 13.52 12.27 -9.96
C ALA A 188 12.49 13.36 -9.65
N GLN A 189 11.42 13.00 -8.93
CA GLN A 189 10.38 13.96 -8.53
C GLN A 189 10.93 15.07 -7.63
N ARG A 190 11.91 14.78 -6.76
CA ARG A 190 12.59 15.80 -5.93
C ARG A 190 13.43 16.78 -6.75
N GLN A 191 13.85 16.37 -7.94
CA GLN A 191 14.59 17.20 -8.90
C GLN A 191 13.67 17.84 -9.97
N GLY A 192 12.35 17.71 -9.83
CA GLY A 192 11.38 18.25 -10.79
C GLY A 192 11.26 17.45 -12.09
N ILE A 193 11.81 16.24 -12.14
CA ILE A 193 11.74 15.35 -13.31
C ILE A 193 10.48 14.48 -13.21
N SER A 194 9.71 14.39 -14.30
CA SER A 194 8.51 13.56 -14.34
C SER A 194 8.84 12.06 -14.24
N ALA A 195 7.94 11.26 -13.70
CA ALA A 195 8.12 9.81 -13.59
C ALA A 195 8.38 9.15 -14.96
N PHE A 196 7.67 9.60 -16.00
CA PHE A 196 7.84 9.08 -17.35
C PHE A 196 9.23 9.39 -17.92
N ASP A 197 9.67 10.65 -17.80
CA ASP A 197 11.00 11.06 -18.27
C ASP A 197 12.11 10.31 -17.50
N ALA A 198 11.95 10.17 -16.18
CA ALA A 198 12.91 9.44 -15.36
C ALA A 198 13.06 7.97 -15.78
N ILE A 199 11.95 7.28 -16.00
CA ILE A 199 11.95 5.88 -16.45
C ILE A 199 12.50 5.79 -17.88
N SER A 200 12.10 6.69 -18.76
CA SER A 200 12.58 6.73 -20.15
C SER A 200 14.09 6.91 -20.20
N ARG A 201 14.64 7.86 -19.43
CA ARG A 201 16.10 8.06 -19.32
C ARG A 201 16.79 6.84 -18.73
N ALA A 202 16.26 6.22 -17.69
CA ALA A 202 16.86 5.02 -17.10
C ALA A 202 16.96 3.85 -18.09
N LEU A 203 16.03 3.73 -19.03
CA LEU A 203 16.01 2.65 -20.03
C LEU A 203 16.81 2.97 -21.31
N THR A 204 17.02 4.24 -21.63
CA THR A 204 17.60 4.68 -22.92
C THR A 204 18.98 5.31 -22.81
N SER A 205 19.33 5.88 -21.65
CA SER A 205 20.60 6.58 -21.47
C SER A 205 21.77 5.61 -21.28
N GLN A 206 22.90 5.90 -21.93
CA GLN A 206 24.18 5.23 -21.67
C GLN A 206 24.90 5.78 -20.42
N GLN A 207 24.54 6.99 -19.96
CA GLN A 207 25.10 7.58 -18.74
C GLN A 207 24.29 7.17 -17.51
N THR A 208 24.95 6.70 -16.46
CA THR A 208 24.29 6.23 -15.23
C THR A 208 24.04 7.32 -14.18
N ASN A 209 24.67 8.50 -14.31
CA ASN A 209 24.75 9.49 -13.22
C ASN A 209 23.85 10.73 -13.39
N TRP A 210 22.96 10.74 -14.38
CA TRP A 210 22.08 11.89 -14.65
C TRP A 210 21.12 12.24 -13.51
N LEU A 211 20.91 11.32 -12.56
CA LEU A 211 20.04 11.50 -11.40
C LEU A 211 20.79 12.03 -10.16
N LEU A 212 22.12 12.12 -10.20
CA LEU A 212 22.95 12.57 -9.05
C LEU A 212 23.74 13.85 -9.36
N SER A 213 23.45 14.50 -10.49
CA SER A 213 24.06 15.76 -10.93
C SER A 213 23.20 16.94 -10.52
#